data_AF-A0A927ZI15-F1
#
_entry.id   AF-A0A927ZI15-F1
#
_cell.length_a   1.000
_cell.length_b   1.000
_cell.length_c   1.000
_cell.angle_alpha   90.00
_cell.angle_beta   90.00
_cell.angle_gamma   90.00
#
_symmetry.space_group_name_H-M   'P 1'
#
loop_
_entity.id
_entity.type
_entity.pdbx_description
1 polymer ?
#
loop_
_entity_poly.entity_id
_entity_poly.type
_entity_poly.pdbx_seq_one_letter_code
_entity_poly.pdbx_strand_id
1 'polypeptide(L)'
;RTNNFPQDWTIYYWAYWMVWCIAAPFFIGNISRGRTIRQTVLGGYIFGVGSTIVSFIVLGNYSLGMQATGQADFIKIYEESGDLYDLILSIIDTMPASNFILVVVVLCMIAFYATSFDSIAYTAACYSYKNLGEDEMPHKAIELLWCLLLIALPIGLVFSESSMSNIQSVSIISAFPIGIIMIIMIWSFFKDAKAYRRELSDNESR
;
A
#
# COMPACT_ATOMS: atom_id res chain seq x y z
N ARG A 1 -22.55 11.71 -21.69
CA ARG A 1 -21.23 11.83 -21.04
C ARG A 1 -21.09 10.68 -20.05
N THR A 2 -20.57 9.53 -20.47
CA THR A 2 -20.20 8.45 -19.56
C THR A 2 -18.79 8.76 -19.07
N ASN A 3 -18.69 9.54 -17.99
CA ASN A 3 -17.41 9.77 -17.33
C ASN A 3 -17.13 8.53 -16.44
N ASN A 4 -16.08 7.78 -16.76
CA ASN A 4 -15.64 6.60 -15.99
C ASN A 4 -14.76 6.96 -14.77
N PHE A 5 -14.69 8.24 -14.39
CA PHE A 5 -13.88 8.70 -13.26
C PHE A 5 -14.07 7.89 -11.95
N PRO A 6 -15.31 7.54 -11.52
CA PRO A 6 -15.47 6.70 -10.34
C PRO A 6 -14.85 5.30 -10.52
N GLN A 7 -14.91 4.72 -11.71
CA GLN A 7 -14.34 3.41 -12.01
C GLN A 7 -12.82 3.46 -12.05
N ASP A 8 -12.26 4.44 -12.75
CA ASP A 8 -10.82 4.57 -13.02
C ASP A 8 -10.03 4.97 -11.77
N TRP A 9 -10.66 5.74 -10.86
CA TRP A 9 -10.00 6.26 -9.66
C TRP A 9 -10.57 5.68 -8.37
N THR A 10 -11.85 5.94 -8.09
CA THR A 10 -12.45 5.61 -6.78
C THR A 10 -12.49 4.10 -6.55
N ILE A 11 -13.03 3.34 -7.51
CA ILE A 11 -13.13 1.88 -7.41
C ILE A 11 -11.75 1.24 -7.43
N TYR A 12 -10.85 1.72 -8.29
CA TYR A 12 -9.46 1.27 -8.33
C TYR A 12 -8.76 1.44 -6.97
N TYR A 13 -8.79 2.63 -6.37
CA TYR A 13 -8.14 2.85 -5.07
C TYR A 13 -8.79 2.02 -3.95
N TRP A 14 -10.12 1.87 -3.93
CA TRP A 14 -10.77 0.97 -2.96
C TRP A 14 -10.30 -0.47 -3.14
N ALA A 15 -10.24 -0.97 -4.38
CA ALA A 15 -9.73 -2.31 -4.68
C ALA A 15 -8.27 -2.47 -4.24
N TYR A 16 -7.42 -1.50 -4.57
CA TYR A 16 -6.03 -1.46 -4.15
C TYR A 16 -5.90 -1.57 -2.63
N TRP A 17 -6.56 -0.69 -1.87
CA TRP A 17 -6.49 -0.71 -0.40
C TRP A 17 -7.05 -2.00 0.20
N MET A 18 -8.10 -2.58 -0.37
CA MET A 18 -8.65 -3.86 0.10
C MET A 18 -7.63 -5.01 0.00
N VAL A 19 -6.85 -5.07 -1.08
CA VAL A 19 -5.78 -6.07 -1.25
C VAL A 19 -4.71 -5.87 -0.17
N TRP A 20 -4.32 -4.63 0.09
CA TRP A 20 -3.31 -4.29 1.10
C TRP A 20 -3.76 -4.58 2.54
N CYS A 21 -5.07 -4.55 2.81
CA CYS A 21 -5.62 -4.87 4.13
C CYS A 21 -5.40 -6.32 4.59
N ILE A 22 -4.95 -7.24 3.73
CA ILE A 22 -4.57 -8.58 4.17
C ILE A 22 -3.17 -8.57 4.81
N ALA A 23 -2.20 -7.91 4.17
CA ALA A 23 -0.80 -7.96 4.60
C ALA A 23 -0.46 -6.88 5.64
N ALA A 24 -0.99 -5.66 5.48
CA ALA A 24 -0.65 -4.52 6.33
C ALA A 24 -0.95 -4.74 7.83
N PRO A 25 -2.04 -5.41 8.24
CA PRO A 25 -2.30 -5.67 9.66
C PRO A 25 -1.27 -6.55 10.34
N PHE A 26 -0.60 -7.46 9.63
CA PHE A 26 0.47 -8.29 10.21
C PHE A 26 1.68 -7.45 10.55
N PHE A 27 2.09 -6.57 9.64
CA PHE A 27 3.17 -5.62 9.89
C PHE A 27 2.83 -4.74 11.09
N ILE A 28 1.64 -4.14 11.10
CA ILE A 28 1.17 -3.29 12.21
C ILE A 28 1.13 -4.10 13.51
N GLY A 29 0.61 -5.33 13.49
CA GLY A 29 0.55 -6.23 14.64
C GLY A 29 1.92 -6.52 15.24
N ASN A 30 2.89 -6.90 14.39
CA ASN A 30 4.25 -7.25 14.81
C ASN A 30 4.97 -6.07 15.49
N ILE A 31 4.84 -4.85 14.96
CA ILE A 31 5.46 -3.65 15.56
C ILE A 31 4.65 -3.04 16.71
N SER A 32 3.44 -3.55 17.00
CA SER A 32 2.53 -3.01 18.02
C SER A 32 2.47 -3.84 19.30
N ARG A 33 3.37 -4.83 19.47
CA ARG A 33 3.46 -5.64 20.70
C ARG A 33 3.61 -4.74 21.93
N GLY A 34 2.75 -4.94 22.92
CA GLY A 34 2.73 -4.16 24.17
C GLY A 34 1.99 -2.81 24.12
N ARG A 35 1.38 -2.43 22.98
CA ARG A 35 0.56 -1.21 22.87
C ARG A 35 -0.92 -1.51 23.10
N THR A 36 -1.66 -0.52 23.61
CA THR A 36 -3.13 -0.64 23.71
C THR A 36 -3.78 -0.55 22.33
N ILE A 37 -4.93 -1.22 22.12
CA ILE A 37 -5.70 -1.15 20.86
C ILE A 37 -5.97 0.31 20.46
N ARG A 38 -6.31 1.16 21.44
CA ARG A 38 -6.57 2.59 21.19
C ARG A 38 -5.34 3.33 20.69
N GLN A 39 -4.16 3.08 21.26
CA GLN A 39 -2.90 3.68 20.80
C GLN A 39 -2.53 3.20 19.40
N THR A 40 -2.69 1.92 19.10
CA THR A 40 -2.41 1.34 17.78
C THR A 40 -3.30 1.93 16.70
N VAL A 41 -4.61 2.01 16.96
CA VAL A 41 -5.59 2.57 16.01
C VAL A 41 -5.38 4.07 15.80
N LEU A 42 -5.28 4.87 16.88
CA LEU A 42 -5.09 6.31 16.76
C LEU A 42 -3.72 6.67 16.15
N GLY A 43 -2.66 5.95 16.53
CA GLY A 43 -1.33 6.13 15.94
C GLY A 43 -1.35 5.83 14.43
N GLY A 44 -1.98 4.72 14.03
CA GLY A 44 -2.14 4.37 12.62
C GLY A 44 -2.89 5.45 11.83
N TYR A 45 -4.01 5.96 12.35
CA TYR A 45 -4.75 7.04 11.69
C TYR A 45 -3.96 8.35 11.61
N ILE A 46 -3.37 8.80 12.72
CA ILE A 46 -2.67 10.09 12.76
C ILE A 46 -1.47 10.08 11.82
N PHE A 47 -0.62 9.05 11.91
CA PHE A 47 0.58 9.00 11.07
C PHE A 47 0.24 8.64 9.62
N GLY A 48 -0.66 7.69 9.36
CA GLY A 48 -1.01 7.26 8.01
C GLY A 48 -1.81 8.31 7.22
N VAL A 49 -2.87 8.87 7.82
CA VAL A 49 -3.65 9.93 7.18
C VAL A 49 -2.84 11.22 7.14
N GLY A 50 -2.14 11.56 8.22
CA GLY A 50 -1.30 12.75 8.31
C GLY A 50 -0.20 12.78 7.26
N SER A 51 0.56 11.68 7.09
CA SER A 51 1.62 11.63 6.07
C SER A 51 1.06 11.75 4.66
N THR A 52 -0.08 11.12 4.38
CA THR A 52 -0.74 11.17 3.07
C THR A 52 -1.21 12.60 2.77
N ILE A 53 -1.90 13.25 3.71
CA ILE A 53 -2.36 14.64 3.55
C ILE A 53 -1.17 15.57 3.33
N VAL A 54 -0.12 15.47 4.13
CA VAL A 54 1.08 16.31 3.98
C VAL A 54 1.71 16.11 2.60
N SER A 55 1.82 14.86 2.13
CA SER A 55 2.35 14.56 0.79
C SER A 55 1.53 15.22 -0.32
N PHE A 56 0.20 15.10 -0.28
CA PHE A 56 -0.67 15.72 -1.30
C PHE A 56 -0.64 17.25 -1.22
N ILE A 57 -0.59 17.82 -0.02
CA ILE A 57 -0.49 19.28 0.16
C ILE A 57 0.85 19.80 -0.35
N VAL A 58 1.96 19.13 -0.07
CA VAL A 58 3.28 19.64 -0.48
C VAL A 58 3.53 19.39 -1.97
N LEU A 59 3.49 18.14 -2.40
CA LEU A 59 3.86 17.76 -3.77
C LEU A 59 2.74 18.08 -4.77
N GLY A 60 1.49 17.82 -4.39
CA GLY A 60 0.33 18.08 -5.24
C GLY A 60 0.09 19.59 -5.43
N ASN A 61 0.19 20.39 -4.35
CA ASN A 61 0.02 21.84 -4.49
C ASN A 61 1.20 22.52 -5.20
N TYR A 62 2.42 21.95 -5.12
CA TYR A 62 3.56 22.47 -5.88
C TYR A 62 3.32 22.40 -7.39
N SER A 63 2.98 21.21 -7.91
CA SER A 63 2.70 21.05 -9.34
C SER A 63 1.45 21.80 -9.79
N LEU A 64 0.38 21.79 -8.99
CA LEU A 64 -0.83 22.55 -9.26
C LEU A 64 -0.59 24.07 -9.26
N GLY A 65 0.20 24.59 -8.33
CA GLY A 65 0.53 26.01 -8.23
C GLY A 65 1.31 26.49 -9.45
N MET A 66 2.28 25.71 -9.92
CA MET A 66 3.04 25.99 -11.14
C MET A 66 2.16 25.98 -12.39
N GLN A 67 1.22 25.04 -12.49
CA GLN A 67 0.22 25.00 -13.57
C GLN A 67 -0.72 26.22 -13.51
N ALA A 68 -1.26 26.54 -12.34
CA ALA A 68 -2.26 27.60 -12.18
C ALA A 68 -1.67 29.00 -12.39
N THR A 69 -0.38 29.19 -12.08
CA THR A 69 0.35 30.45 -12.32
C THR A 69 0.89 30.58 -13.74
N GLY A 70 0.77 29.54 -14.57
CA GLY A 70 1.27 29.52 -15.95
C GLY A 70 2.80 29.44 -16.05
N GLN A 71 3.50 29.09 -14.96
CA GLN A 71 4.95 28.94 -14.96
C GLN A 71 5.42 27.64 -15.63
N ALA A 72 4.58 26.60 -15.60
CA ALA A 72 4.78 25.34 -16.30
C ALA A 72 3.43 24.80 -16.79
N ASP A 73 3.41 24.12 -17.96
CA ASP A 73 2.21 23.49 -18.50
C ASP A 73 2.36 21.97 -18.55
N PHE A 74 2.15 21.35 -17.40
CA PHE A 74 2.20 19.90 -17.19
C PHE A 74 1.06 19.17 -17.91
N ILE A 75 -0.10 19.82 -18.09
CA ILE A 75 -1.24 19.22 -18.81
C ILE A 75 -0.84 18.98 -20.27
N LYS A 76 -0.23 19.97 -20.91
CA LYS A 76 0.24 19.82 -22.29
C LYS A 76 1.32 18.76 -22.44
N ILE A 77 2.27 18.67 -21.50
CA ILE A 77 3.30 17.62 -21.49
C ILE A 77 2.65 16.23 -21.41
N TYR A 78 1.62 16.07 -20.58
CA TYR A 78 0.90 14.81 -20.47
C TYR A 78 0.07 14.49 -21.73
N GLU A 79 -0.54 15.49 -22.38
CA GLU A 79 -1.26 15.29 -23.64
C GLU A 79 -0.34 14.87 -24.79
N GLU A 80 0.91 15.33 -24.81
CA GLU A 80 1.90 15.00 -25.85
C GLU A 80 2.57 13.63 -25.62
N SER A 81 2.96 13.33 -24.38
CA SER A 81 3.67 12.08 -24.04
C SER A 81 2.74 10.91 -23.74
N GLY A 82 1.59 11.18 -23.10
CA GLY A 82 0.76 10.15 -22.47
C GLY A 82 1.47 9.42 -21.32
N ASP A 83 2.66 9.86 -20.90
CA ASP A 83 3.50 9.18 -19.92
C ASP A 83 3.50 9.93 -18.58
N LEU A 84 3.06 9.23 -17.54
CA LEU A 84 3.05 9.73 -16.16
C LEU A 84 4.47 9.85 -15.59
N TYR A 85 5.43 9.04 -16.04
CA TYR A 85 6.81 9.10 -15.58
C TYR A 85 7.49 10.39 -16.04
N ASP A 86 7.35 10.73 -17.31
CA ASP A 86 7.89 11.97 -17.89
C ASP A 86 7.27 13.21 -17.24
N LEU A 87 5.98 13.15 -16.89
CA LEU A 87 5.30 14.21 -16.15
C LEU A 87 5.94 14.45 -14.78
N ILE A 88 6.19 13.38 -14.01
CA ILE A 88 6.81 13.48 -12.67
C ILE A 88 8.24 14.01 -12.77
N LEU A 89 9.02 13.52 -13.74
CA LEU A 89 10.39 13.99 -13.97
C LEU A 89 10.40 15.48 -14.34
N SER A 90 9.48 15.90 -15.22
CA SER A 90 9.32 17.30 -15.61
C SER A 90 8.99 18.20 -14.40
N ILE A 91 8.19 17.72 -13.44
CA ILE A 91 7.91 18.44 -12.19
C ILE A 91 9.18 18.55 -11.33
N ILE A 92 9.95 17.46 -11.18
CA ILE A 92 11.20 17.47 -10.40
C ILE A 92 12.24 18.42 -11.01
N ASP A 93 12.31 18.50 -12.34
CA ASP A 93 13.21 19.40 -13.05
C ASP A 93 12.91 20.89 -12.81
N THR A 94 11.66 21.24 -12.46
CA THR A 94 11.32 22.61 -12.05
C THR A 94 11.78 22.98 -10.63
N MET A 95 12.20 22.00 -9.82
CA MET A 95 12.65 22.25 -8.45
C MET A 95 14.10 22.73 -8.39
N PRO A 96 14.45 23.62 -7.44
CA PRO A 96 15.83 24.01 -7.23
C PRO A 96 16.66 22.78 -6.81
N ALA A 97 17.82 22.59 -7.44
CA ALA A 97 18.67 21.41 -7.26
C ALA A 97 18.01 20.07 -7.64
N SER A 98 17.27 20.05 -8.76
CA SER A 98 16.58 18.87 -9.31
C SER A 98 17.41 17.58 -9.28
N ASN A 99 18.67 17.61 -9.74
CA ASN A 99 19.57 16.45 -9.73
C ASN A 99 19.76 15.84 -8.33
N PHE A 100 19.89 16.67 -7.30
CA PHE A 100 20.03 16.19 -5.92
C PHE A 100 18.71 15.60 -5.42
N ILE A 101 17.59 16.27 -5.70
CA ILE A 101 16.25 15.80 -5.33
C ILE A 101 15.95 14.45 -6.01
N LEU A 102 16.29 14.30 -7.29
CA LEU A 102 16.11 13.06 -8.04
C LEU A 102 16.90 11.90 -7.42
N VAL A 103 18.16 12.12 -7.02
CA VAL A 103 18.95 11.11 -6.30
C VAL A 103 18.27 10.71 -4.98
N VAL A 104 17.77 11.68 -4.21
CA VAL A 104 17.05 11.40 -2.96
C VAL A 104 15.77 10.62 -3.23
N VAL A 105 14.98 10.99 -4.24
CA VAL A 105 13.75 10.28 -4.63
C VAL A 105 14.05 8.84 -5.03
N VAL A 106 15.08 8.60 -5.85
CA VAL A 106 15.49 7.26 -6.25
C VAL A 106 15.89 6.41 -5.04
N LEU A 107 16.69 6.96 -4.11
CA LEU A 107 17.06 6.26 -2.88
C LEU A 107 15.85 5.95 -2.01
N CYS A 108 14.93 6.90 -1.84
CA CYS A 108 13.68 6.71 -1.12
C CYS A 108 12.81 5.62 -1.76
N MET A 109 12.71 5.59 -3.09
CA MET A 109 11.98 4.55 -3.81
C MET A 109 12.61 3.18 -3.60
N ILE A 110 13.94 3.06 -3.74
CA ILE A 110 14.65 1.79 -3.50
C ILE A 110 14.41 1.31 -2.07
N ALA A 111 14.57 2.19 -1.07
CA ALA A 111 14.34 1.84 0.32
C ALA A 111 12.88 1.39 0.57
N PHE A 112 11.91 2.15 0.07
CA PHE A 112 10.48 1.85 0.21
C PHE A 112 10.11 0.52 -0.43
N TYR A 113 10.57 0.27 -1.65
CA TYR A 113 10.30 -1.00 -2.34
C TYR A 113 11.00 -2.16 -1.65
N ALA A 114 12.26 -2.02 -1.25
CA ALA A 114 12.99 -3.08 -0.55
C ALA A 114 12.26 -3.49 0.75
N THR A 115 11.87 -2.52 1.59
CA THR A 115 11.18 -2.82 2.86
C THR A 115 9.77 -3.36 2.66
N SER A 116 9.03 -2.84 1.67
CA SER A 116 7.66 -3.28 1.39
C SER A 116 7.66 -4.69 0.83
N PHE A 117 8.61 -4.97 -0.07
CA PHE A 117 8.76 -6.27 -0.70
C PHE A 117 9.14 -7.35 0.30
N ASP A 118 10.12 -7.05 1.17
CA ASP A 118 10.53 -7.92 2.28
C ASP A 118 9.35 -8.25 3.19
N SER A 119 8.56 -7.24 3.58
CA SER A 119 7.38 -7.42 4.44
C SER A 119 6.30 -8.31 3.81
N ILE A 120 6.06 -8.19 2.49
CA ILE A 120 5.06 -8.99 1.77
C ILE A 120 5.55 -10.42 1.59
N ALA A 121 6.82 -10.62 1.21
CA ALA A 121 7.41 -11.94 1.05
C ALA A 121 7.43 -12.71 2.38
N TYR A 122 7.80 -12.05 3.48
CA TYR A 122 7.71 -12.59 4.82
C TYR A 122 6.28 -13.02 5.18
N THR A 123 5.30 -12.15 4.94
CA THR A 123 3.89 -12.45 5.24
C THR A 123 3.37 -13.63 4.42
N ALA A 124 3.70 -13.70 3.13
CA ALA A 124 3.35 -14.82 2.26
C ALA A 124 4.02 -16.14 2.69
N ALA A 125 5.27 -16.07 3.14
CA ALA A 125 5.97 -17.21 3.70
C ALA A 125 5.29 -17.72 4.98
N CYS A 126 4.87 -16.83 5.89
CA CYS A 126 4.10 -17.21 7.07
C CYS A 126 2.80 -17.95 6.71
N TYR A 127 2.07 -17.47 5.69
CA TYR A 127 0.84 -18.14 5.23
C TYR A 127 1.06 -19.52 4.60
N SER A 128 2.29 -19.85 4.20
CA SER A 128 2.62 -21.15 3.62
C SER A 128 2.71 -22.26 4.66
N TYR A 129 2.74 -21.91 5.95
CA TYR A 129 2.76 -22.85 7.07
C TYR A 129 1.35 -23.04 7.65
N LYS A 130 0.99 -24.30 7.94
CA LYS A 130 -0.29 -24.62 8.61
C LYS A 130 -0.32 -24.18 10.07
N ASN A 131 0.81 -24.34 10.76
CA ASN A 131 1.05 -23.91 12.13
C ASN A 131 2.41 -23.25 12.17
N LEU A 132 2.47 -22.00 12.63
CA LEU A 132 3.70 -21.26 12.90
C LEU A 132 3.54 -20.69 14.31
N GLY A 133 4.49 -20.95 15.21
CA GLY A 133 4.47 -20.38 16.56
C GLY A 133 4.53 -18.85 16.53
N GLU A 134 4.03 -18.18 17.58
CA GLU A 134 4.00 -16.70 17.67
C GLU A 134 5.38 -16.03 17.50
N ASP A 135 6.46 -16.74 17.84
CA ASP A 135 7.85 -16.28 17.71
C ASP A 135 8.66 -17.11 16.69
N GLU A 136 8.03 -17.99 15.90
CA GLU A 136 8.73 -18.79 14.89
C GLU A 136 8.79 -18.06 13.54
N MET A 137 9.99 -17.95 12.98
CA MET A 137 10.19 -17.41 11.64
C MET A 137 10.02 -18.49 10.57
N PRO A 138 9.40 -18.19 9.42
CA PRO A 138 9.35 -19.11 8.29
C PRO A 138 10.77 -19.44 7.82
N HIS A 139 10.97 -20.62 7.22
CA HIS A 139 12.28 -20.92 6.62
C HIS A 139 12.60 -19.91 5.52
N LYS A 140 13.84 -19.40 5.53
CA LYS A 140 14.37 -18.49 4.51
C LYS A 140 14.22 -19.02 3.09
N ALA A 141 14.19 -20.33 2.89
CA ALA A 141 13.96 -20.94 1.57
C ALA A 141 12.55 -20.65 1.02
N ILE A 142 11.52 -20.63 1.87
CA ILE A 142 10.14 -20.32 1.47
C ILE A 142 9.99 -18.83 1.21
N GLU A 143 10.62 -18.01 2.04
CA GLU A 143 10.70 -16.56 1.84
C GLU A 143 11.38 -16.23 0.51
N LEU A 144 12.53 -16.84 0.20
CA LEU A 144 13.21 -16.69 -1.09
C LEU A 144 12.35 -17.14 -2.27
N LEU A 145 11.57 -18.23 -2.12
CA LEU A 145 10.64 -18.68 -3.15
C LEU A 145 9.58 -17.61 -3.44
N TRP A 146 8.98 -17.02 -2.40
CA TRP A 146 8.02 -15.94 -2.57
C TRP A 146 8.64 -14.67 -3.14
N CYS A 147 9.87 -14.32 -2.73
CA CYS A 147 10.63 -13.23 -3.34
C CYS A 147 10.81 -13.44 -4.85
N LEU A 148 11.18 -14.64 -5.30
CA LEU A 148 11.34 -14.93 -6.73
C LEU A 148 10.01 -14.83 -7.48
N LEU A 149 8.93 -15.37 -6.91
CA LEU A 149 7.60 -15.35 -7.51
C LEU A 149 7.04 -13.92 -7.62
N LEU A 150 7.19 -13.13 -6.55
CA LEU A 150 6.72 -11.74 -6.50
C LEU A 150 7.51 -10.80 -7.42
N ILE A 151 8.76 -11.12 -7.78
CA ILE A 151 9.54 -10.37 -8.79
C ILE A 151 9.17 -10.80 -10.22
N ALA A 152 8.87 -12.08 -10.44
CA ALA A 152 8.54 -12.59 -11.77
C ALA A 152 7.30 -11.91 -12.39
N LEU A 153 6.29 -11.61 -11.57
CA LEU A 153 5.04 -10.96 -12.01
C LEU A 153 5.26 -9.52 -12.54
N PRO A 154 5.89 -8.59 -11.79
CA PRO A 154 6.23 -7.26 -12.27
C PRO A 154 7.12 -7.28 -13.51
N ILE A 155 8.11 -8.19 -13.59
CA ILE A 155 8.94 -8.34 -14.79
C ILE A 155 8.06 -8.65 -16.00
N GLY A 156 7.14 -9.62 -15.88
CA GLY A 156 6.20 -9.94 -16.95
C GLY A 156 5.29 -8.77 -17.35
N LEU A 157 4.88 -7.95 -16.38
CA LEU A 157 4.06 -6.76 -16.63
C LEU A 157 4.83 -5.62 -17.30
N VAL A 158 6.11 -5.42 -16.98
CA VAL A 158 6.97 -4.40 -17.62
C VAL A 158 7.15 -4.69 -19.11
N PHE A 159 7.19 -5.96 -19.51
CA PHE A 159 7.28 -6.36 -20.91
C PHE A 159 5.91 -6.41 -21.63
N SER A 160 4.80 -6.11 -20.95
CA SER A 160 3.47 -6.04 -21.53
C SER A 160 3.14 -4.59 -21.93
N GLU A 161 2.89 -4.34 -23.21
CA GLU A 161 2.68 -3.01 -23.82
C GLU A 161 1.51 -2.19 -23.23
N SER A 162 0.69 -2.75 -22.32
CA SER A 162 -0.47 -2.10 -21.70
C SER A 162 -0.49 -2.19 -20.16
N SER A 163 0.66 -1.95 -19.53
CA SER A 163 0.88 -2.18 -18.09
C SER A 163 -0.15 -1.51 -17.16
N MET A 164 -0.54 -0.24 -17.34
CA MET A 164 -1.43 0.44 -16.38
C MET A 164 -2.88 -0.05 -16.39
N SER A 165 -3.49 -0.18 -17.57
CA SER A 165 -4.88 -0.70 -17.67
C SER A 165 -4.97 -2.15 -17.17
N ASN A 166 -3.93 -2.95 -17.44
CA ASN A 166 -3.84 -4.32 -16.96
C ASN A 166 -3.73 -4.37 -15.43
N ILE A 167 -2.90 -3.51 -14.81
CA ILE A 167 -2.73 -3.45 -13.35
C ILE A 167 -4.04 -3.05 -12.65
N GLN A 168 -4.76 -2.07 -13.19
CA GLN A 168 -6.04 -1.63 -12.62
C GLN A 168 -7.08 -2.76 -12.66
N SER A 169 -7.24 -3.40 -13.82
CA SER A 169 -8.21 -4.47 -14.02
C SER A 169 -7.94 -5.68 -13.13
N VAL A 170 -6.67 -6.12 -13.06
CA VAL A 170 -6.24 -7.23 -12.20
C VAL A 170 -6.51 -6.93 -10.74
N SER A 171 -6.19 -5.71 -10.28
CA SER A 171 -6.42 -5.30 -8.89
C SER A 171 -7.90 -5.38 -8.51
N ILE A 172 -8.81 -4.92 -9.38
CA ILE A 172 -10.26 -4.96 -9.13
C ILE A 172 -10.77 -6.40 -9.05
N ILE A 173 -10.34 -7.27 -9.97
CA ILE A 173 -10.74 -8.68 -9.98
C ILE A 173 -10.24 -9.39 -8.71
N SER A 174 -8.99 -9.14 -8.30
CA SER A 174 -8.41 -9.73 -7.09
C SER A 174 -9.04 -9.20 -5.80
N ALA A 175 -9.50 -7.95 -5.77
CA ALA A 175 -10.06 -7.35 -4.56
C ALA A 175 -11.43 -7.94 -4.17
N PHE A 176 -12.22 -8.43 -5.13
CA PHE A 176 -13.54 -9.00 -4.88
C PHE A 176 -13.53 -10.19 -3.89
N PRO A 177 -12.77 -11.29 -4.14
CA PRO A 177 -12.69 -12.40 -3.18
C PRO A 177 -12.06 -11.97 -1.84
N ILE A 178 -11.10 -11.05 -1.88
CA ILE A 178 -10.45 -10.50 -0.67
C ILE A 178 -11.45 -9.76 0.21
N GLY A 179 -12.40 -9.03 -0.37
CA GLY A 179 -13.46 -8.36 0.36
C GLY A 179 -14.31 -9.33 1.20
N ILE A 180 -14.58 -10.53 0.69
CA ILE A 180 -15.30 -11.59 1.43
C ILE A 180 -14.48 -12.05 2.63
N ILE A 181 -13.18 -12.30 2.44
CA ILE A 181 -12.25 -12.68 3.51
C ILE A 181 -12.20 -11.58 4.58
N MET A 182 -12.16 -10.31 4.18
CA MET A 182 -12.15 -9.17 5.11
C MET A 182 -13.38 -9.15 6.02
N ILE A 183 -14.58 -9.38 5.47
CA ILE A 183 -15.82 -9.45 6.26
C ILE A 183 -15.76 -10.60 7.28
N ILE A 184 -15.25 -11.76 6.87
CA ILE A 184 -15.07 -12.93 7.76
C ILE A 184 -14.07 -12.59 8.88
N MET A 185 -12.96 -11.91 8.57
CA MET A 185 -11.97 -11.50 9.56
C MET A 185 -12.56 -10.53 10.59
N ILE A 186 -13.32 -9.52 10.14
CA ILE A 186 -13.99 -8.55 11.03
C ILE A 186 -14.99 -9.28 11.94
N TRP A 187 -15.79 -10.20 11.39
CA TRP A 187 -16.75 -10.97 12.18
C TRP A 187 -16.06 -11.87 13.21
N SER A 188 -14.97 -12.53 12.81
CA SER A 188 -14.13 -13.35 13.70
C SER A 188 -13.56 -12.51 14.84
N PHE A 189 -13.03 -11.33 14.55
CA PHE A 189 -12.50 -10.41 15.56
C PHE A 189 -13.55 -9.99 16.60
N PHE A 190 -14.76 -9.64 16.17
CA PHE A 190 -15.82 -9.29 17.12
C PHE A 190 -16.28 -10.48 17.98
N LYS A 191 -16.23 -11.69 17.43
CA LYS A 191 -16.52 -12.91 18.19
C LYS A 191 -15.43 -13.17 19.23
N ASP A 192 -14.17 -13.06 18.84
CA ASP A 192 -13.00 -13.27 19.69
C ASP A 192 -12.91 -12.22 20.81
N ALA A 193 -13.07 -10.94 20.48
CA ALA A 193 -13.10 -9.86 21.47
C ALA A 193 -14.23 -10.01 22.51
N LYS A 194 -15.39 -10.57 22.12
CA LYS A 194 -16.47 -10.89 23.05
C LYS A 194 -16.11 -12.07 23.95
N ALA A 195 -15.46 -13.10 23.43
CA ALA A 195 -14.99 -14.24 24.20
C ALA A 195 -13.94 -13.80 25.23
N TYR A 196 -12.94 -13.04 24.81
CA TYR A 196 -11.89 -12.49 25.68
C TYR A 196 -12.46 -11.63 26.82
N ARG A 197 -13.44 -10.76 26.51
CA ARG A 197 -14.13 -9.97 27.55
C ARG A 197 -14.87 -10.82 28.57
N ARG A 198 -15.43 -11.97 28.15
CA ARG A 198 -16.14 -12.90 29.03
C ARG A 198 -15.17 -13.64 29.96
N GLU A 199 -14.02 -14.06 29.44
CA GLU A 199 -12.96 -14.68 30.24
C GLU A 199 -12.42 -13.72 31.32
N LEU A 200 -12.25 -12.43 30.97
CA LEU A 200 -11.89 -11.40 31.94
C LEU A 200 -12.92 -11.26 33.07
N SER A 201 -14.21 -11.21 32.76
CA SER A 201 -15.26 -11.13 33.79
C SER A 201 -15.36 -12.39 34.65
N ASP A 202 -15.10 -13.56 34.06
CA ASP A 202 -15.12 -14.84 34.79
C ASP A 202 -13.90 -14.98 35.72
N ASN A 203 -12.74 -14.39 35.36
CA ASN A 203 -11.58 -14.33 36.23
C ASN A 203 -11.69 -13.29 37.36
N GLU A 204 -12.37 -12.16 37.14
CA GLU A 204 -12.62 -11.17 38.20
C GLU A 204 -13.67 -11.63 39.22
N SER A 205 -14.50 -12.61 38.87
CA SER A 205 -15.53 -13.17 39.76
C SER A 205 -15.08 -14.41 40.56
N ARG A 206 -13.85 -14.87 40.36
CA ARG A 206 -13.18 -15.95 41.11
C ARG A 206 -12.20 -15.39 42.13
#